data_AF-A0A9Q9X9L8-F1
#
_entry.id   AF-A0A9Q9X9L8-F1
#
_cell.length_a   1.000
_cell.length_b   1.000
_cell.length_c   1.000
_cell.angle_alpha   90.00
_cell.angle_beta   90.00
_cell.angle_gamma   90.00
#
_symmetry.space_group_name_H-M   'P 1'
#
loop_
_entity.id
_entity.type
_entity.pdbx_description
1 polymer ?
#
loop_
_entity_poly.entity_id
_entity_poly.type
_entity_poly.pdbx_seq_one_letter_code
_entity_poly.pdbx_strand_id
1 'polypeptide(L)'
;MGDGVQVRSGYERLTAEEMDEQRIQNVAYQYLCRLEEAKRWMEACLEEELPAPTELEEALRNGVYLAKLGHCFTPRVVPLKKIYDLDQQRYKASGLQFRHTDNINHWRSAMTEVGLPTIFHPETTDVYDKKNMPRAVYCIHALSLFLFRLGLAPQIHDLCGKVRFTEEEINNMKLELDKYGIQMPAFSKIGGILANELSVDEAAVHAAVIAINEAVDRGCVEVTGQALRNPSAMLTGLLDTLVPVYQEMLRQARLQKAARARTHGNGAAEKDIYEEYLTQREIQDSVNRVNSESDTTHVWVTLHHKIK
;
A
#
# COMPACT_ATOMS: atom_id res chain seq x y z
N MET A 1 0.10 60.07 36.76
CA MET A 1 0.85 59.24 35.80
C MET A 1 0.99 57.87 36.40
N GLY A 2 0.27 56.89 35.86
CA GLY A 2 0.29 55.52 36.33
C GLY A 2 -0.89 54.73 35.80
N ASP A 3 -1.16 54.80 34.49
CA ASP A 3 -2.09 53.87 33.83
C ASP A 3 -1.41 52.49 33.75
N GLY A 4 -1.70 51.64 34.73
CA GLY A 4 -1.38 50.23 34.69
C GLY A 4 -2.32 49.52 33.73
N VAL A 5 -1.89 49.34 32.47
CA VAL A 5 -2.54 48.46 31.49
C VAL A 5 -2.52 47.04 32.06
N GLN A 6 -3.66 46.59 32.57
CA GLN A 6 -3.87 45.22 32.97
C GLN A 6 -4.11 44.40 31.70
N VAL A 7 -3.03 43.83 31.16
CA VAL A 7 -3.08 42.86 30.07
C VAL A 7 -3.87 41.63 30.57
N ARG A 8 -5.15 41.55 30.21
CA ARG A 8 -5.96 40.35 30.39
C ARG A 8 -5.46 39.30 29.40
N SER A 9 -4.61 38.40 29.89
CA SER A 9 -4.32 37.13 29.21
C SER A 9 -5.57 36.25 29.29
N GLY A 10 -6.47 36.41 28.32
CA GLY A 10 -7.69 35.64 28.19
C GLY A 10 -7.40 34.29 27.56
N TYR A 11 -6.97 33.30 28.35
CA TYR A 11 -7.37 31.92 28.06
C TYR A 11 -8.81 31.77 28.54
N GLU A 12 -9.76 32.28 27.76
CA GLU A 12 -11.17 31.95 27.94
C GLU A 12 -11.29 30.44 27.80
N ARG A 13 -11.72 29.76 28.88
CA ARG A 13 -12.01 28.34 28.84
C ARG A 13 -13.24 28.17 27.96
N LEU A 14 -13.04 27.61 26.78
CA LEU A 14 -14.11 27.17 25.90
C LEU A 14 -15.10 26.30 26.70
N THR A 15 -16.39 26.54 26.48
CA THR A 15 -17.46 25.73 27.05
C THR A 15 -17.36 24.29 26.53
N ALA A 16 -18.01 23.35 27.22
CA ALA A 16 -18.04 21.96 26.77
C ALA A 16 -18.67 21.82 25.36
N GLU A 17 -19.62 22.68 25.03
CA GLU A 17 -20.28 22.76 23.72
C GLU A 17 -19.31 23.31 22.65
N GLU A 18 -18.62 24.41 22.92
CA GLU A 18 -17.62 24.98 21.98
C GLU A 18 -16.42 24.03 21.74
N MET A 19 -15.98 23.32 22.79
CA MET A 19 -14.93 22.30 22.63
C MET A 19 -15.38 21.12 21.76
N ASP A 20 -16.65 20.71 21.88
CA ASP A 20 -17.21 19.65 21.05
C ASP A 20 -17.40 20.10 19.60
N GLU A 21 -17.89 21.32 19.37
CA GLU A 21 -18.01 21.92 18.05
C GLU A 21 -16.66 22.03 17.33
N GLN A 22 -15.63 22.53 18.03
CA GLN A 22 -14.27 22.64 17.50
C GLN A 22 -13.69 21.26 17.17
N ARG A 23 -13.97 20.26 18.02
CA ARG A 23 -13.56 18.87 17.78
C ARG A 23 -14.22 18.31 16.52
N ILE A 24 -15.53 18.45 16.37
CA ILE A 24 -16.26 17.95 15.21
C ILE A 24 -15.80 18.65 13.93
N GLN A 25 -15.57 19.96 13.97
CA GLN A 25 -15.05 20.72 12.83
C GLN A 25 -13.66 20.22 12.40
N ASN A 26 -12.78 19.94 13.36
CA ASN A 26 -11.47 19.34 13.08
C ASN A 26 -11.58 17.94 12.46
N VAL A 27 -12.53 17.13 12.93
CA VAL A 27 -12.79 15.78 12.41
C VAL A 27 -13.29 15.85 10.96
N ALA A 28 -14.23 16.75 10.65
CA ALA A 28 -14.72 16.98 9.29
C ALA A 28 -13.60 17.44 8.34
N TYR A 29 -12.76 18.39 8.77
CA TYR A 29 -11.60 18.83 8.00
C TYR A 29 -10.61 17.69 7.74
N GLN A 30 -10.28 16.89 8.77
CA GLN A 30 -9.38 15.75 8.63
C GLN A 30 -9.93 14.73 7.63
N TYR A 31 -11.23 14.47 7.65
CA TYR A 31 -11.85 13.52 6.71
C TYR A 31 -11.87 14.06 5.27
N LEU A 32 -12.15 15.35 5.07
CA LEU A 32 -12.00 15.99 3.75
C LEU A 32 -10.57 15.86 3.22
N CYS A 33 -9.56 16.00 4.07
CA CYS A 33 -8.18 15.72 3.68
C CYS A 33 -8.02 14.26 3.23
N ARG A 34 -8.56 13.28 3.98
CA ARG A 34 -8.49 11.85 3.59
C ARG A 34 -9.19 11.54 2.26
N LEU A 35 -10.30 12.23 1.97
CA LEU A 35 -11.00 12.12 0.69
C LEU A 35 -10.15 12.69 -0.45
N GLU A 36 -9.55 13.87 -0.27
CA GLU A 36 -8.65 14.48 -1.26
C GLU A 36 -7.39 13.61 -1.52
N GLU A 37 -6.81 13.01 -0.47
CA GLU A 37 -5.69 12.08 -0.60
C GLU A 37 -6.07 10.83 -1.40
N ALA A 38 -7.21 10.23 -1.06
CA ALA A 38 -7.74 9.06 -1.76
C ALA A 38 -8.04 9.40 -3.22
N LYS A 39 -8.67 10.55 -3.48
CA LYS A 39 -8.95 11.07 -4.83
C LYS A 39 -7.67 11.12 -5.66
N ARG A 40 -6.66 11.91 -5.24
CA ARG A 40 -5.43 12.10 -6.03
C ARG A 40 -4.69 10.80 -6.28
N TRP A 41 -4.69 9.90 -5.30
CA TRP A 41 -4.08 8.59 -5.46
C TRP A 41 -4.83 7.73 -6.48
N MET A 42 -6.17 7.71 -6.42
CA MET A 42 -6.98 7.00 -7.41
C MET A 42 -6.80 7.60 -8.81
N GLU A 43 -6.78 8.92 -8.97
CA GLU A 43 -6.52 9.59 -10.25
C GLU A 43 -5.14 9.20 -10.82
N ALA A 44 -4.11 9.14 -9.98
CA ALA A 44 -2.77 8.71 -10.39
C ALA A 44 -2.72 7.23 -10.82
N CYS A 45 -3.55 6.37 -10.21
CA CYS A 45 -3.64 4.95 -10.57
C CYS A 45 -4.53 4.67 -11.79
N LEU A 46 -5.56 5.49 -12.01
CA LEU A 46 -6.56 5.30 -13.06
C LEU A 46 -6.28 6.11 -14.33
N GLU A 47 -5.42 7.13 -14.23
CA GLU A 47 -5.19 8.12 -15.29
C GLU A 47 -6.49 8.81 -15.75
N GLU A 48 -7.47 8.96 -14.84
CA GLU A 48 -8.73 9.68 -15.09
C GLU A 48 -9.04 10.64 -13.94
N GLU A 49 -9.73 11.74 -14.24
CA GLU A 49 -10.14 12.74 -13.25
C GLU A 49 -11.35 12.25 -12.46
N LEU A 50 -11.29 12.37 -11.13
CA LEU A 50 -12.38 12.01 -10.23
C LEU A 50 -13.12 13.27 -9.73
N PRO A 51 -14.39 13.13 -9.28
CA PRO A 51 -15.17 14.24 -8.74
C PRO A 51 -14.51 14.95 -7.55
N ALA A 52 -15.06 16.09 -7.14
CA ALA A 52 -14.57 16.83 -5.97
C ALA A 52 -14.61 15.96 -4.70
N PRO A 53 -13.76 16.22 -3.69
CA PRO A 53 -13.75 15.45 -2.43
C PRO A 53 -15.12 15.34 -1.75
N THR A 54 -15.92 16.39 -1.84
CA THR A 54 -17.29 16.46 -1.31
C THR A 54 -18.27 15.53 -2.03
N GLU A 55 -18.01 15.19 -3.29
CA GLU A 55 -18.84 14.34 -4.14
C GLU A 55 -18.25 12.93 -4.31
N LEU A 56 -17.00 12.74 -3.90
CA LEU A 56 -16.24 11.49 -4.09
C LEU A 56 -16.98 10.30 -3.49
N GLU A 57 -17.52 10.44 -2.29
CA GLU A 57 -18.28 9.39 -1.63
C GLU A 57 -19.45 8.89 -2.48
N GLU A 58 -20.22 9.81 -3.06
CA GLU A 58 -21.37 9.48 -3.91
C GLU A 58 -20.92 8.83 -5.22
N ALA A 59 -19.83 9.33 -5.81
CA ALA A 59 -19.24 8.81 -7.03
C ALA A 59 -18.73 7.36 -6.90
N LEU A 60 -18.28 6.95 -5.70
CA LEU A 60 -17.80 5.59 -5.45
C LEU A 60 -18.93 4.56 -5.29
N ARG A 61 -20.18 4.98 -5.04
CA ARG A 61 -21.30 4.08 -4.70
C ARG A 61 -21.66 3.10 -5.80
N ASN A 62 -21.47 3.47 -7.07
CA ASN A 62 -21.72 2.59 -8.21
C ASN A 62 -20.61 1.55 -8.43
N GLY A 63 -19.51 1.65 -7.67
CA GLY A 63 -18.37 0.75 -7.71
C GLY A 63 -17.53 0.82 -8.98
N VAL A 64 -17.84 1.65 -9.97
CA VAL A 64 -17.14 1.67 -11.27
C VAL A 64 -15.67 2.05 -11.08
N TYR A 65 -15.40 3.16 -10.38
CA TYR A 65 -14.03 3.57 -10.06
C TYR A 65 -13.28 2.51 -9.24
N LEU A 66 -13.95 1.86 -8.28
CA LEU A 66 -13.38 0.80 -7.46
C LEU A 66 -13.01 -0.44 -8.29
N ALA A 67 -13.88 -0.84 -9.22
CA ALA A 67 -13.63 -1.97 -10.11
C ALA A 67 -12.51 -1.66 -11.12
N LYS A 68 -12.47 -0.43 -11.66
CA LYS A 68 -11.35 0.03 -12.51
C LYS A 68 -10.05 0.00 -11.73
N LEU A 69 -10.06 0.44 -10.47
CA LEU A 69 -8.88 0.38 -9.61
C LEU A 69 -8.43 -1.08 -9.41
N GLY A 70 -9.39 -1.98 -9.14
CA GLY A 70 -9.16 -3.44 -9.10
C GLY A 70 -8.52 -4.00 -10.38
N HIS A 71 -8.95 -3.50 -11.53
CA HIS A 71 -8.37 -3.87 -12.82
C HIS A 71 -6.91 -3.44 -12.96
N CYS A 72 -6.53 -2.24 -12.48
CA CYS A 72 -5.15 -1.73 -12.61
C CYS A 72 -4.11 -2.66 -11.99
N PHE A 73 -4.41 -3.26 -10.83
CA PHE A 73 -3.46 -4.13 -10.14
C PHE A 73 -3.73 -5.64 -10.34
N THR A 74 -4.96 -6.04 -10.67
CA THR A 74 -5.31 -7.45 -10.94
C THR A 74 -6.20 -7.61 -12.19
N PRO A 75 -5.67 -7.31 -13.39
CA PRO A 75 -6.46 -7.29 -14.62
C PRO A 75 -7.03 -8.68 -14.99
N ARG A 76 -6.40 -9.75 -14.49
CA ARG A 76 -6.86 -11.14 -14.66
C ARG A 76 -8.14 -11.43 -13.88
N VAL A 77 -8.25 -10.90 -12.65
CA VAL A 77 -9.40 -11.11 -11.76
C VAL A 77 -10.55 -10.18 -12.12
N VAL A 78 -10.24 -8.93 -12.46
CA VAL A 78 -11.22 -7.92 -12.86
C VAL A 78 -10.97 -7.46 -14.30
N PRO A 79 -11.39 -8.21 -15.33
CA PRO A 79 -11.37 -7.72 -16.70
C PRO A 79 -12.33 -6.54 -16.88
N LEU A 80 -11.92 -5.48 -17.59
CA LEU A 80 -12.77 -4.31 -17.88
C LEU A 80 -14.14 -4.68 -18.48
N LYS A 81 -14.19 -5.74 -19.29
CA LYS A 81 -15.42 -6.22 -19.93
C LYS A 81 -16.48 -6.74 -18.93
N LYS A 82 -16.09 -7.06 -17.70
CA LYS A 82 -17.00 -7.50 -16.63
C LYS A 82 -17.54 -6.34 -15.80
N ILE A 83 -16.91 -5.16 -15.88
CA ILE A 83 -17.35 -3.98 -15.14
C ILE A 83 -18.67 -3.49 -15.76
N TYR A 84 -19.69 -3.42 -14.93
CA TYR A 84 -21.00 -2.92 -15.30
C TYR A 84 -21.00 -1.39 -15.35
N ASP A 85 -21.63 -0.82 -16.39
CA ASP A 85 -21.76 0.64 -16.57
C ASP A 85 -20.40 1.38 -16.56
N LEU A 86 -19.42 0.86 -17.31
CA LEU A 86 -18.04 1.36 -17.33
C LEU A 86 -17.92 2.87 -17.63
N ASP A 87 -18.82 3.40 -18.46
CA ASP A 87 -18.90 4.82 -18.84
C ASP A 87 -19.84 5.65 -17.93
N GLN A 88 -20.45 5.00 -16.94
CA GLN A 88 -21.38 5.58 -15.97
C GLN A 88 -22.62 6.24 -16.60
N GLN A 89 -22.98 5.88 -17.84
CA GLN A 89 -24.14 6.49 -18.50
C GLN A 89 -25.45 6.12 -17.81
N ARG A 90 -25.59 4.87 -17.35
CA ARG A 90 -26.81 4.42 -16.68
C ARG A 90 -26.92 5.02 -15.30
N TYR A 91 -25.79 5.16 -14.59
CA TYR A 91 -25.74 5.86 -13.32
C TYR A 91 -26.16 7.33 -13.46
N LYS A 92 -25.66 8.04 -14.47
CA LYS A 92 -26.07 9.43 -14.75
C LYS A 92 -27.54 9.56 -15.17
N ALA A 93 -28.07 8.59 -15.92
CA ALA A 93 -29.43 8.65 -16.44
C ALA A 93 -30.52 8.17 -15.46
N SER A 94 -30.20 7.19 -14.60
CA SER A 94 -31.20 6.51 -13.77
C SER A 94 -30.76 6.24 -12.34
N GLY A 95 -29.58 6.74 -11.95
CA GLY A 95 -29.02 6.54 -10.61
C GLY A 95 -28.53 5.12 -10.35
N LEU A 96 -28.49 4.75 -9.06
CA LEU A 96 -27.95 3.49 -8.60
C LEU A 96 -28.84 2.30 -9.00
N GLN A 97 -28.27 1.33 -9.71
CA GLN A 97 -28.90 0.05 -10.01
C GLN A 97 -28.25 -1.08 -9.22
N PHE A 98 -29.03 -2.07 -8.78
CA PHE A 98 -28.52 -3.19 -7.98
C PHE A 98 -27.31 -3.89 -8.61
N ARG A 99 -27.26 -3.95 -9.95
CA ARG A 99 -26.14 -4.54 -10.70
C ARG A 99 -24.80 -3.83 -10.48
N HIS A 100 -24.78 -2.57 -10.05
CA HIS A 100 -23.55 -1.88 -9.63
C HIS A 100 -22.86 -2.55 -8.43
N THR A 101 -23.59 -3.35 -7.63
CA THR A 101 -22.97 -4.13 -6.55
C THR A 101 -21.92 -5.12 -7.06
N ASP A 102 -22.05 -5.61 -8.30
CA ASP A 102 -21.05 -6.48 -8.94
C ASP A 102 -19.70 -5.77 -9.05
N ASN A 103 -19.68 -4.47 -9.36
CA ASN A 103 -18.45 -3.69 -9.46
C ASN A 103 -17.71 -3.62 -8.11
N ILE A 104 -18.45 -3.43 -7.02
CA ILE A 104 -17.88 -3.42 -5.66
C ILE A 104 -17.34 -4.81 -5.31
N ASN A 105 -18.07 -5.87 -5.67
CA ASN A 105 -17.61 -7.25 -5.43
C ASN A 105 -16.34 -7.58 -6.24
N HIS A 106 -16.22 -7.07 -7.47
CA HIS A 106 -15.00 -7.20 -8.27
C HIS A 106 -13.80 -6.54 -7.59
N TRP A 107 -13.97 -5.32 -7.06
CA TRP A 107 -12.92 -4.66 -6.28
C TRP A 107 -12.53 -5.47 -5.04
N ARG A 108 -13.50 -6.05 -4.32
CA ARG A 108 -13.21 -6.93 -3.18
C ARG A 108 -12.43 -8.17 -3.57
N SER A 109 -12.78 -8.82 -4.69
CA SER A 109 -12.02 -9.95 -5.22
C SER A 109 -10.59 -9.54 -5.61
N ALA A 110 -10.42 -8.36 -6.18
CA ALA A 110 -9.11 -7.80 -6.51
C ALA A 110 -8.24 -7.62 -5.27
N MET A 111 -8.79 -7.04 -4.19
CA MET A 111 -8.06 -6.87 -2.93
C MET A 111 -7.66 -8.19 -2.29
N THR A 112 -8.55 -9.20 -2.33
CA THR A 112 -8.23 -10.56 -1.89
C THR A 112 -7.11 -11.19 -2.71
N GLU A 113 -7.11 -11.01 -4.03
CA GLU A 113 -6.06 -11.56 -4.91
C GLU A 113 -4.69 -10.93 -4.64
N VAL A 114 -4.62 -9.61 -4.41
CA VAL A 114 -3.34 -8.96 -4.06
C VAL A 114 -2.88 -9.31 -2.65
N GLY A 115 -3.77 -9.87 -1.82
CA GLY A 115 -3.45 -10.31 -0.46
C GLY A 115 -3.66 -9.24 0.61
N LEU A 116 -4.49 -8.22 0.37
CA LEU A 116 -4.85 -7.26 1.41
C LEU A 116 -5.64 -7.99 2.53
N PRO A 117 -5.29 -7.81 3.81
CA PRO A 117 -6.00 -8.45 4.91
C PRO A 117 -7.48 -8.08 4.96
N THR A 118 -8.35 -9.07 5.17
CA THR A 118 -9.81 -8.90 5.11
C THR A 118 -10.38 -7.96 6.16
N ILE A 119 -9.65 -7.69 7.24
CA ILE A 119 -10.00 -6.69 8.26
C ILE A 119 -10.21 -5.29 7.64
N PHE A 120 -9.47 -4.96 6.59
CA PHE A 120 -9.59 -3.69 5.87
C PHE A 120 -10.77 -3.66 4.90
N HIS A 121 -11.34 -4.81 4.52
CA HIS A 121 -12.35 -4.85 3.48
C HIS A 121 -13.69 -4.28 3.98
N PRO A 122 -14.30 -3.33 3.27
CA PRO A 122 -15.65 -2.88 3.56
C PRO A 122 -16.66 -3.94 3.08
N GLU A 123 -17.87 -3.87 3.61
CA GLU A 123 -19.01 -4.59 3.07
C GLU A 123 -19.56 -3.89 1.82
N THR A 124 -20.30 -4.64 1.00
CA THR A 124 -20.90 -4.07 -0.23
C THR A 124 -21.95 -3.01 0.11
N THR A 125 -22.66 -3.18 1.23
CA THR A 125 -23.63 -2.23 1.81
C THR A 125 -22.98 -0.96 2.37
N ASP A 126 -21.74 -1.05 2.88
CA ASP A 126 -20.99 0.12 3.36
C ASP A 126 -20.82 1.15 2.24
N VAL A 127 -20.58 0.66 1.01
CA VAL A 127 -20.38 1.46 -0.21
C VAL A 127 -21.70 1.76 -0.92
N TYR A 128 -22.43 0.72 -1.36
CA TYR A 128 -23.61 0.86 -2.22
C TYR A 128 -24.74 1.67 -1.55
N ASP A 129 -25.09 1.30 -0.31
CA ASP A 129 -26.12 1.99 0.47
C ASP A 129 -25.56 3.21 1.22
N LYS A 130 -24.27 3.52 1.02
CA LYS A 130 -23.53 4.57 1.76
C LYS A 130 -23.63 4.39 3.28
N LYS A 131 -23.77 3.17 3.80
CA LYS A 131 -23.92 2.94 5.26
C LYS A 131 -22.67 3.28 6.05
N ASN A 132 -21.49 3.11 5.46
CA ASN A 132 -20.21 3.38 6.11
C ASN A 132 -19.13 3.69 5.05
N MET A 133 -19.35 4.77 4.29
CA MET A 133 -18.37 5.21 3.30
C MET A 133 -16.97 5.50 3.89
N PRO A 134 -16.84 6.04 5.13
CA PRO A 134 -15.53 6.20 5.76
C PRO A 134 -14.72 4.90 5.85
N ARG A 135 -15.37 3.73 5.99
CA ARG A 135 -14.70 2.43 5.94
C ARG A 135 -14.15 2.09 4.55
N ALA A 136 -14.86 2.47 3.50
CA ALA A 136 -14.37 2.29 2.13
C ALA A 136 -13.17 3.20 1.84
N VAL A 137 -13.21 4.45 2.29
CA VAL A 137 -12.07 5.38 2.21
C VAL A 137 -10.88 4.85 3.01
N TYR A 138 -11.12 4.36 4.23
CA TYR A 138 -10.10 3.70 5.05
C TYR A 138 -9.45 2.51 4.33
N CYS A 139 -10.25 1.69 3.66
CA CYS A 139 -9.77 0.58 2.86
C CYS A 139 -8.89 1.04 1.69
N ILE A 140 -9.25 2.12 0.99
CA ILE A 140 -8.45 2.72 -0.08
C ILE A 140 -7.07 3.16 0.45
N HIS A 141 -7.02 3.77 1.64
CA HIS A 141 -5.76 4.15 2.30
C HIS A 141 -4.91 2.94 2.70
N ALA A 142 -5.52 1.86 3.20
CA ALA A 142 -4.80 0.62 3.50
C ALA A 142 -4.26 -0.05 2.23
N LEU A 143 -5.08 -0.10 1.17
CA LEU A 143 -4.72 -0.65 -0.13
C LEU A 143 -3.58 0.15 -0.77
N SER A 144 -3.61 1.49 -0.71
CA SER A 144 -2.57 2.33 -1.30
C SER A 144 -1.21 2.10 -0.62
N LEU A 145 -1.18 2.04 0.71
CA LEU A 145 0.03 1.73 1.47
C LEU A 145 0.53 0.31 1.17
N PHE A 146 -0.38 -0.65 1.04
CA PHE A 146 -0.03 -2.03 0.72
C PHE A 146 0.56 -2.17 -0.69
N LEU A 147 -0.12 -1.62 -1.70
CA LEU A 147 0.36 -1.64 -3.08
C LEU A 147 1.67 -0.88 -3.27
N PHE A 148 1.87 0.21 -2.54
CA PHE A 148 3.15 0.93 -2.54
C PHE A 148 4.29 0.05 -2.01
N ARG A 149 4.08 -0.69 -0.92
CA ARG A 149 5.08 -1.65 -0.40
C ARG A 149 5.40 -2.76 -1.39
N LEU A 150 4.42 -3.19 -2.20
CA LEU A 150 4.60 -4.16 -3.27
C LEU A 150 5.23 -3.56 -4.54
N GLY A 151 5.39 -2.24 -4.62
CA GLY A 151 5.87 -1.54 -5.81
C GLY A 151 4.89 -1.51 -6.97
N LEU A 152 3.59 -1.74 -6.72
CA LEU A 152 2.53 -1.80 -7.74
C LEU A 152 1.80 -0.46 -7.96
N ALA A 153 1.89 0.47 -7.01
CA ALA A 153 1.20 1.75 -7.07
C ALA A 153 2.06 2.89 -6.47
N PRO A 154 1.84 4.15 -6.86
CA PRO A 154 2.49 5.30 -6.24
C PRO A 154 2.08 5.45 -4.77
N GLN A 155 2.91 6.16 -4.00
CA GLN A 155 2.62 6.48 -2.61
C GLN A 155 1.48 7.49 -2.49
N ILE A 156 0.52 7.23 -1.59
CA ILE A 156 -0.47 8.23 -1.20
C ILE A 156 0.21 9.33 -0.37
N HIS A 157 -0.08 10.59 -0.67
CA HIS A 157 0.54 11.73 0.01
C HIS A 157 -0.30 12.16 1.20
N ASP A 158 0.34 12.58 2.30
CA ASP A 158 -0.35 13.23 3.42
C ASP A 158 -0.57 14.71 3.10
N LEU A 159 -1.83 15.10 2.99
CA LEU A 159 -2.31 16.43 2.62
C LEU A 159 -2.98 17.16 3.80
N CYS A 160 -3.06 16.52 4.97
CA CYS A 160 -3.60 17.14 6.18
C CYS A 160 -2.82 18.42 6.52
N GLY A 161 -3.52 19.56 6.62
CA GLY A 161 -2.91 20.87 6.89
C GLY A 161 -2.28 21.56 5.68
N LYS A 162 -2.23 20.91 4.51
CA LYS A 162 -1.70 21.50 3.26
C LYS A 162 -2.79 21.95 2.31
N VAL A 163 -3.98 21.36 2.42
CA VAL A 163 -5.15 21.69 1.61
C VAL A 163 -6.12 22.55 2.41
N ARG A 164 -6.76 23.51 1.74
CA ARG A 164 -7.78 24.38 2.32
C ARG A 164 -9.13 24.03 1.71
N PHE A 165 -10.12 23.88 2.58
CA PHE A 165 -11.53 23.70 2.23
C PHE A 165 -12.30 24.95 2.67
N THR A 166 -13.41 25.23 1.99
CA THR A 166 -14.30 26.32 2.39
C THR A 166 -15.07 25.94 3.66
N GLU A 167 -15.59 26.94 4.37
CA GLU A 167 -16.42 26.70 5.55
C GLU A 167 -17.68 25.90 5.20
N GLU A 168 -18.24 26.13 4.01
CA GLU A 168 -19.41 25.39 3.51
C GLU A 168 -19.11 23.90 3.31
N GLU A 169 -17.95 23.56 2.73
CA GLU A 169 -17.52 22.16 2.56
C GLU A 169 -17.32 21.45 3.91
N ILE A 170 -16.69 22.14 4.86
CA ILE A 170 -16.45 21.61 6.21
C ILE A 170 -17.78 21.41 6.95
N ASN A 171 -18.70 22.37 6.86
CA ASN A 171 -20.01 22.30 7.48
C ASN A 171 -20.87 21.18 6.87
N ASN A 172 -20.87 21.04 5.54
CA ASN A 172 -21.57 19.95 4.85
C ASN A 172 -21.00 18.59 5.28
N MET A 173 -19.68 18.47 5.38
CA MET A 173 -19.06 17.23 5.85
C MET A 173 -19.38 16.93 7.32
N LYS A 174 -19.40 17.95 8.18
CA LYS A 174 -19.84 17.81 9.58
C LYS A 174 -21.25 17.22 9.66
N LEU A 175 -22.20 17.80 8.91
CA LEU A 175 -23.59 17.32 8.88
C LEU A 175 -23.71 15.89 8.35
N GLU A 176 -22.91 15.51 7.34
CA GLU A 176 -22.86 14.13 6.85
C GLU A 176 -22.32 13.19 7.92
N LEU A 177 -21.21 13.53 8.58
CA LEU A 177 -20.61 12.72 9.65
C LEU A 177 -21.56 12.51 10.84
N ASP A 178 -22.32 13.53 11.22
CA ASP A 178 -23.32 13.45 12.29
C ASP A 178 -24.45 12.46 11.97
N LYS A 179 -24.85 12.32 10.70
CA LYS A 179 -25.90 11.36 10.27
C LYS A 179 -25.47 9.90 10.45
N TYR A 180 -24.18 9.63 10.29
CA TYR A 180 -23.68 8.26 10.39
C TYR A 180 -23.62 7.81 11.85
N GLY A 181 -23.34 8.70 12.81
CA GLY A 181 -23.09 8.31 14.20
C GLY A 181 -21.92 7.32 14.35
N ILE A 182 -21.05 7.24 13.32
CA ILE A 182 -19.97 6.27 13.21
C ILE A 182 -18.71 6.87 13.84
N GLN A 183 -17.99 6.05 14.60
CA GLN A 183 -16.65 6.38 15.05
C GLN A 183 -15.69 6.39 13.86
N MET A 184 -15.03 7.51 13.62
CA MET A 184 -14.08 7.66 12.52
C MET A 184 -12.97 6.59 12.61
N PRO A 185 -12.66 5.88 11.50
CA PRO A 185 -11.55 4.95 11.46
C PRO A 185 -10.22 5.63 11.82
N ALA A 186 -9.35 4.92 12.53
CA ALA A 186 -8.04 5.46 12.92
C ALA A 186 -7.04 5.42 11.73
N PHE A 187 -7.14 6.39 10.81
CA PHE A 187 -6.26 6.50 9.64
C PHE A 187 -4.77 6.53 9.98
N SER A 188 -4.40 7.18 11.10
CA SER A 188 -3.01 7.23 11.59
C SER A 188 -2.44 5.87 12.01
N LYS A 189 -3.31 4.90 12.33
CA LYS A 189 -2.91 3.56 12.76
C LYS A 189 -2.84 2.55 11.62
N ILE A 190 -3.25 2.92 10.39
CA ILE A 190 -3.28 2.00 9.24
C ILE A 190 -1.91 1.35 9.05
N GLY A 191 -0.83 2.14 9.01
CA GLY A 191 0.50 1.60 8.79
C GLY A 191 0.95 0.58 9.85
N GLY A 192 0.56 0.80 11.12
CA GLY A 192 0.87 -0.10 12.23
C GLY A 192 0.00 -1.36 12.22
N ILE A 193 -1.31 -1.24 11.96
CA ILE A 193 -2.20 -2.39 11.82
C ILE A 193 -1.79 -3.21 10.61
N LEU A 194 -1.52 -2.57 9.48
CA LEU A 194 -1.04 -3.23 8.27
C LEU A 194 0.31 -3.91 8.52
N ALA A 195 1.23 -3.29 9.27
CA ALA A 195 2.48 -3.94 9.66
C ALA A 195 2.27 -5.13 10.60
N ASN A 196 1.31 -5.07 11.53
CA ASN A 196 0.97 -6.17 12.44
C ASN A 196 0.22 -7.32 11.73
N GLU A 197 -0.69 -7.02 10.81
CA GLU A 197 -1.45 -8.01 10.04
C GLU A 197 -0.60 -8.63 8.93
N LEU A 198 0.32 -7.84 8.37
CA LEU A 198 1.37 -8.31 7.46
C LEU A 198 2.65 -8.70 8.21
N SER A 199 2.66 -8.79 9.55
CA SER A 199 3.85 -9.23 10.28
C SER A 199 4.05 -10.72 10.02
N VAL A 200 4.53 -11.01 8.82
CA VAL A 200 5.69 -11.88 8.66
C VAL A 200 6.71 -11.30 9.62
N ASP A 201 7.00 -12.02 10.70
CA ASP A 201 7.88 -11.59 11.79
C ASP A 201 9.11 -10.89 11.17
N GLU A 202 9.16 -9.56 11.25
CA GLU A 202 10.19 -8.76 10.58
C GLU A 202 11.56 -9.14 11.14
N ALA A 203 11.60 -9.59 12.41
CA ALA A 203 12.76 -10.21 13.01
C ALA A 203 13.06 -11.59 12.41
N ALA A 204 12.06 -12.42 12.07
CA ALA A 204 12.28 -13.66 11.33
C ALA A 204 12.72 -13.45 9.89
N VAL A 205 12.21 -12.42 9.18
CA VAL A 205 12.71 -12.04 7.85
C VAL A 205 14.16 -11.61 7.95
N HIS A 206 14.46 -10.72 8.90
CA HIS A 206 15.82 -10.26 9.14
C HIS A 206 16.77 -11.41 9.53
N ALA A 207 16.35 -12.30 10.43
CA ALA A 207 17.10 -13.49 10.81
C ALA A 207 17.30 -14.46 9.64
N ALA A 208 16.31 -14.63 8.77
CA ALA A 208 16.42 -15.46 7.57
C ALA A 208 17.42 -14.86 6.57
N VAL A 209 17.41 -13.54 6.36
CA VAL A 209 18.37 -12.84 5.51
C VAL A 209 19.78 -12.94 6.08
N ILE A 210 19.95 -12.77 7.39
CA ILE A 210 21.24 -12.98 8.08
C ILE A 210 21.72 -14.42 7.85
N ALA A 211 20.86 -15.41 8.07
CA ALA A 211 21.20 -16.82 7.89
C ALA A 211 21.61 -17.15 6.45
N ILE A 212 20.97 -16.54 5.44
CA ILE A 212 21.36 -16.69 4.04
C ILE A 212 22.75 -16.10 3.81
N ASN A 213 23.01 -14.88 4.27
CA ASN A 213 24.32 -14.23 4.11
C ASN A 213 25.43 -15.06 4.77
N GLU A 214 25.21 -15.55 5.98
CA GLU A 214 26.17 -16.42 6.68
C GLU A 214 26.38 -17.76 5.95
N ALA A 215 25.32 -18.36 5.42
CA ALA A 215 25.42 -19.60 4.66
C ALA A 215 26.24 -19.41 3.37
N VAL A 216 26.02 -18.28 2.69
CA VAL A 216 26.79 -17.88 1.50
C VAL A 216 28.27 -17.71 1.85
N ASP A 217 28.58 -17.01 2.95
CA ASP A 217 29.96 -16.78 3.40
C ASP A 217 30.67 -18.09 3.79
N ARG A 218 29.94 -19.05 4.35
CA ARG A 218 30.47 -20.40 4.65
C ARG A 218 30.79 -21.21 3.39
N GLY A 219 30.30 -20.83 2.22
CA GLY A 219 30.61 -21.52 0.97
C GLY A 219 29.88 -22.85 0.75
N CYS A 220 29.02 -23.28 1.69
CA CYS A 220 28.36 -24.59 1.63
C CYS A 220 27.03 -24.52 0.87
N VAL A 221 26.96 -25.20 -0.29
CA VAL A 221 25.77 -25.23 -1.16
C VAL A 221 24.55 -25.80 -0.44
N GLU A 222 24.73 -26.85 0.38
CA GLU A 222 23.62 -27.48 1.11
C GLU A 222 23.01 -26.54 2.15
N VAL A 223 23.86 -25.89 2.95
CA VAL A 223 23.43 -24.95 4.00
C VAL A 223 22.80 -23.70 3.37
N THR A 224 23.35 -23.22 2.26
CA THR A 224 22.78 -22.10 1.49
C THR A 224 21.41 -22.48 0.94
N GLY A 225 21.26 -23.67 0.37
CA GLY A 225 19.98 -24.16 -0.09
C GLY A 225 18.93 -24.26 1.02
N GLN A 226 19.33 -24.71 2.22
CA GLN A 226 18.44 -24.72 3.38
C GLN A 226 18.03 -23.30 3.82
N ALA A 227 18.98 -22.37 3.88
CA ALA A 227 18.72 -20.98 4.25
C ALA A 227 17.82 -20.27 3.22
N LEU A 228 18.04 -20.48 1.91
CA LEU A 228 17.20 -19.93 0.85
C LEU A 228 15.77 -20.46 0.90
N ARG A 229 15.57 -21.72 1.29
CA ARG A 229 14.24 -22.33 1.45
C ARG A 229 13.50 -21.86 2.71
N ASN A 230 14.11 -21.04 3.56
CA ASN A 230 13.44 -20.51 4.74
C ASN A 230 12.21 -19.69 4.31
N PRO A 231 10.98 -20.09 4.70
CA PRO A 231 9.76 -19.36 4.32
C PRO A 231 9.78 -17.90 4.76
N SER A 232 10.44 -17.59 5.87
CA SER A 232 10.59 -16.23 6.38
C SER A 232 11.50 -15.36 5.51
N ALA A 233 12.32 -15.93 4.63
CA ALA A 233 13.11 -15.16 3.65
C ALA A 233 12.24 -14.58 2.51
N MET A 234 11.00 -15.07 2.37
CA MET A 234 10.03 -14.63 1.36
C MET A 234 10.59 -14.66 -0.07
N LEU A 235 11.47 -15.63 -0.36
CA LEU A 235 12.04 -15.79 -1.69
C LEU A 235 11.08 -16.57 -2.59
N THR A 236 10.94 -16.12 -3.83
CA THR A 236 10.07 -16.73 -4.84
C THR A 236 10.89 -17.23 -6.03
N GLY A 237 10.37 -18.25 -6.72
CA GLY A 237 11.00 -18.78 -7.92
C GLY A 237 12.30 -19.58 -7.68
N LEU A 238 12.54 -20.07 -6.47
CA LEU A 238 13.69 -20.92 -6.19
C LEU A 238 13.56 -22.26 -6.92
N LEU A 239 14.60 -22.62 -7.65
CA LEU A 239 14.74 -23.92 -8.31
C LEU A 239 15.84 -24.73 -7.61
N ASP A 240 15.49 -25.89 -7.06
CA ASP A 240 16.43 -26.74 -6.30
C ASP A 240 17.67 -27.15 -7.12
N THR A 241 17.49 -27.30 -8.43
CA THR A 241 18.56 -27.65 -9.37
C THR A 241 19.57 -26.51 -9.57
N LEU A 242 19.20 -25.26 -9.28
CA LEU A 242 20.02 -24.06 -9.48
C LEU A 242 20.66 -23.56 -8.19
N VAL A 243 20.45 -24.21 -7.04
CA VAL A 243 21.05 -23.83 -5.74
C VAL A 243 22.58 -23.64 -5.80
N PRO A 244 23.37 -24.49 -6.51
CA PRO A 244 24.81 -24.25 -6.66
C PRO A 244 25.13 -22.94 -7.41
N VAL A 245 24.29 -22.57 -8.38
CA VAL A 245 24.44 -21.35 -9.18
C VAL A 245 24.04 -20.13 -8.36
N TYR A 246 22.93 -20.20 -7.62
CA TYR A 246 22.54 -19.13 -6.69
C TYR A 246 23.64 -18.86 -5.66
N GLN A 247 24.26 -19.91 -5.10
CA GLN A 247 25.34 -19.78 -4.13
C GLN A 247 26.52 -18.96 -4.68
N GLU A 248 26.99 -19.29 -5.89
CA GLU A 248 28.09 -18.55 -6.50
C GLU A 248 27.70 -17.11 -6.84
N MET A 249 26.49 -16.89 -7.36
CA MET A 249 26.02 -15.55 -7.72
C MET A 249 25.82 -14.64 -6.50
N LEU A 250 25.28 -15.16 -5.40
CA LEU A 250 25.14 -14.44 -4.14
C LEU A 250 26.50 -14.13 -3.52
N ARG A 251 27.46 -15.06 -3.60
CA ARG A 251 28.84 -14.85 -3.16
C ARG A 251 29.51 -13.70 -3.92
N GLN A 252 29.33 -13.65 -5.24
CA GLN A 252 29.85 -12.55 -6.06
C GLN A 252 29.18 -11.20 -5.71
N ALA A 253 27.86 -11.20 -5.51
CA ALA A 253 27.13 -10.01 -5.10
C ALA A 253 27.60 -9.48 -3.73
N ARG A 254 27.83 -10.39 -2.76
CA ARG A 254 28.42 -10.06 -1.44
C ARG A 254 29.78 -9.39 -1.57
N LEU A 255 30.68 -9.96 -2.38
CA LEU A 255 32.01 -9.41 -2.58
C LEU A 255 31.98 -8.01 -3.20
N GLN A 256 31.10 -7.79 -4.18
CA GLN A 256 30.92 -6.48 -4.80
C GLN A 256 30.38 -5.45 -3.80
N LYS A 257 29.40 -5.84 -2.97
CA LYS A 257 28.82 -4.96 -1.96
C LYS A 257 29.84 -4.59 -0.88
N ALA A 258 30.59 -5.58 -0.37
CA ALA A 258 31.67 -5.34 0.59
C ALA A 258 32.79 -4.44 0.01
N ALA A 259 33.12 -4.58 -1.28
CA ALA A 259 34.10 -3.70 -1.94
C ALA A 259 33.61 -2.24 -2.03
N ARG A 260 32.32 -2.02 -2.32
CA ARG A 260 31.69 -0.69 -2.36
C ARG A 260 31.61 -0.04 -0.98
N ALA A 261 31.27 -0.81 0.05
CA ALA A 261 31.25 -0.32 1.43
C ALA A 261 32.63 0.20 1.86
N ARG A 262 33.71 -0.50 1.49
CA ARG A 262 35.10 -0.10 1.77
C ARG A 262 35.55 1.17 1.06
N THR A 263 34.93 1.54 -0.05
CA THR A 263 35.27 2.77 -0.79
C THR A 263 34.56 4.02 -0.26
N HIS A 264 33.55 3.87 0.61
CA HIS A 264 32.76 4.97 1.16
C HIS A 264 32.93 5.21 2.67
N GLY A 265 33.72 4.38 3.37
CA GLY A 265 33.94 4.51 4.82
C GLY A 265 34.93 5.62 5.21
N ASN A 266 34.42 6.82 5.48
CA ASN A 266 35.13 7.83 6.28
C ASN A 266 34.99 7.43 7.76
N GLY A 267 36.12 7.37 8.48
CA GLY A 267 36.24 6.70 9.77
C GLY A 267 35.13 6.97 10.79
N ALA A 268 34.40 5.91 11.14
CA ALA A 268 33.64 5.79 12.38
C ALA A 268 33.85 4.38 12.94
N ALA A 269 34.22 4.32 14.21
CA ALA A 269 34.54 3.12 14.95
C ALA A 269 33.26 2.39 15.36
N GLU A 270 32.72 1.58 14.45
CA GLU A 270 31.91 0.37 14.65
C GLU A 270 31.44 -0.04 13.25
N LYS A 271 32.07 -1.08 12.67
CA LYS A 271 31.68 -1.57 11.35
C LYS A 271 30.30 -2.21 11.48
N ASP A 272 29.29 -1.55 10.95
CA ASP A 272 27.95 -2.09 10.94
C ASP A 272 27.91 -3.29 9.98
N ILE A 273 27.77 -4.49 10.54
CA ILE A 273 27.69 -5.75 9.80
C ILE A 273 26.60 -5.72 8.71
N TYR A 274 25.59 -4.85 8.87
CA TYR A 274 24.49 -4.66 7.94
C TYR A 274 24.87 -3.93 6.65
N GLU A 275 25.98 -3.18 6.60
CA GLU A 275 26.42 -2.49 5.37
C GLU A 275 27.01 -3.46 4.34
N GLU A 276 27.60 -4.56 4.80
CA GLU A 276 28.23 -5.54 3.90
C GLU A 276 27.23 -6.63 3.44
N TYR A 277 26.17 -6.90 4.21
CA TYR A 277 25.22 -7.99 3.97
C TYR A 277 24.26 -7.67 2.83
N LEU A 278 23.89 -8.66 2.03
CA LEU A 278 22.82 -8.53 1.04
C LEU A 278 21.48 -8.40 1.74
N THR A 279 20.65 -7.49 1.24
CA THR A 279 19.24 -7.34 1.62
C THR A 279 18.40 -8.43 0.97
N GLN A 280 17.19 -8.68 1.50
CA GLN A 280 16.23 -9.61 0.92
C GLN A 280 15.99 -9.34 -0.58
N ARG A 281 15.87 -8.06 -0.96
CA ARG A 281 15.69 -7.64 -2.35
C ARG A 281 16.87 -8.02 -3.24
N GLU A 282 18.11 -7.75 -2.80
CA GLU A 282 19.31 -8.09 -3.58
C GLU A 282 19.48 -9.61 -3.75
N ILE A 283 19.05 -10.39 -2.75
CA ILE A 283 19.01 -11.86 -2.82
C ILE A 283 17.96 -12.30 -3.86
N GLN A 284 16.74 -11.76 -3.81
CA GLN A 284 15.69 -12.07 -4.78
C GLN A 284 16.07 -11.67 -6.22
N ASP A 285 16.68 -10.51 -6.40
CA ASP A 285 17.15 -10.03 -7.71
C ASP A 285 18.22 -10.97 -8.29
N SER A 286 19.10 -11.51 -7.43
CA SER A 286 20.11 -12.49 -7.84
C SER A 286 19.49 -13.82 -8.28
N VAL A 287 18.47 -14.30 -7.55
CA VAL A 287 17.70 -15.50 -7.92
C VAL A 287 16.99 -15.31 -9.26
N ASN A 288 16.30 -14.18 -9.44
CA ASN A 288 15.58 -13.85 -10.68
C ASN A 288 16.50 -13.79 -11.89
N ARG A 289 17.70 -13.21 -11.73
CA ARG A 289 18.72 -13.16 -12.78
C ARG A 289 19.16 -14.57 -13.20
N VAL A 290 19.50 -15.43 -12.24
CA VAL A 290 19.93 -16.81 -12.53
C VAL A 290 18.82 -17.61 -13.21
N ASN A 291 17.56 -17.43 -12.82
CA ASN A 291 16.42 -18.08 -13.47
C ASN A 291 16.28 -17.63 -14.93
N SER A 292 16.38 -16.33 -15.19
CA SER A 292 16.27 -15.76 -16.54
C SER A 292 17.40 -16.22 -17.46
N GLU A 293 18.63 -16.34 -16.93
CA GLU A 293 19.80 -16.85 -17.65
C GLU A 293 19.71 -18.37 -17.91
N SER A 294 19.09 -19.12 -16.99
CA SER A 294 18.86 -20.56 -17.15
C SER A 294 17.80 -20.85 -18.21
N ASP A 295 16.69 -20.09 -18.23
CA ASP A 295 15.64 -20.21 -19.24
C ASP A 295 16.16 -19.92 -20.64
N THR A 296 16.97 -18.88 -20.80
CA THR A 296 17.60 -18.56 -22.10
C THR A 296 18.57 -19.66 -22.54
N THR A 297 19.36 -20.22 -21.64
CA THR A 297 20.30 -21.31 -21.96
C THR A 297 19.55 -22.60 -22.36
N HIS A 298 18.43 -22.92 -21.72
CA HIS A 298 17.60 -24.08 -22.07
C HIS A 298 16.93 -23.89 -23.44
N VAL A 299 16.52 -22.67 -23.79
CA VAL A 299 15.96 -22.33 -25.12
C VAL A 299 17.04 -22.46 -26.21
N TRP A 300 18.27 -22.02 -25.97
CA TRP A 300 19.39 -22.18 -26.91
C TRP A 300 19.79 -23.65 -27.15
N VAL A 301 19.86 -24.48 -26.11
CA VAL A 301 20.17 -25.92 -26.23
C VAL A 301 19.06 -26.68 -26.97
N THR A 302 17.80 -26.32 -26.74
CA THR A 302 16.63 -26.95 -27.39
C THR A 302 16.51 -26.54 -28.86
N LEU A 303 16.87 -25.30 -29.21
CA LEU A 303 16.92 -24.84 -30.61
C LEU A 303 18.04 -25.52 -31.40
N HIS A 304 19.22 -25.77 -30.81
CA HIS A 304 20.32 -26.45 -31.52
C HIS A 304 20.14 -27.96 -31.70
N HIS A 305 19.35 -28.63 -30.86
CA HIS A 305 19.00 -30.04 -31.06
C HIS A 305 17.92 -30.29 -32.13
N LYS A 306 17.24 -29.24 -32.62
CA LYS A 306 16.28 -29.35 -33.74
C LYS A 306 16.87 -29.02 -35.12
N ILE A 307 18.17 -28.72 -35.20
CA ILE A 307 18.88 -28.39 -36.46
C ILE A 307 19.95 -29.46 -36.77
N LYS A 308 19.75 -30.71 -36.32
CA LYS A 308 20.50 -31.87 -36.79
C LYS A 308 19.55 -32.99 -37.18
#